data_AF-A0A067MWK1-F1
#
_entry.id   AF-A0A067MWK1-F1
#
_cell.length_a   1.000
_cell.length_b   1.000
_cell.length_c   1.000
_cell.angle_alpha   90.00
_cell.angle_beta   90.00
_cell.angle_gamma   90.00
#
_symmetry.space_group_name_H-M   'P 1'
#
loop_
_entity.id
_entity.type
_entity.pdbx_description
1 polymer ?
#
loop_
_entity_poly.entity_id
_entity_poly.type
_entity_poly.pdbx_seq_one_letter_code
_entity_poly.pdbx_strand_id
1 'polypeptide(L)'
;MSASRTLKQLQYVFAGGAVTYYVGIPGQLARISQMSGWASVLAQIALTSGGLTLILFLYLVLVLPRLRGVKPNYADWRHSSELASIIPLLTGSIFVGWTALVFVLAFWSDLGGFKSLIGAMGVYATVFGLLGLIPS
;
A
#
# COMPACT_ATOMS: atom_id res chain seq x y z
N MET A 1 -1.83 -7.49 -22.69
CA MET A 1 -0.79 -6.72 -21.98
C MET A 1 0.54 -6.89 -22.72
N SER A 2 1.31 -5.81 -22.94
CA SER A 2 2.66 -5.94 -23.50
C SER A 2 3.59 -6.55 -22.44
N ALA A 3 4.32 -7.61 -22.79
CA ALA A 3 5.25 -8.32 -21.89
C ALA A 3 6.25 -7.39 -21.17
N SER A 4 6.60 -6.26 -21.80
CA SER A 4 7.47 -5.23 -21.21
C SER A 4 6.86 -4.53 -19.98
N ARG A 5 5.54 -4.31 -19.95
CA ARG A 5 4.86 -3.68 -18.80
C ARG A 5 4.78 -4.62 -17.61
N THR A 6 4.44 -5.89 -17.85
CA THR A 6 4.40 -6.92 -16.80
C THR A 6 5.78 -7.11 -16.19
N LEU A 7 6.83 -7.15 -17.00
CA LEU A 7 8.21 -7.30 -16.52
C LEU A 7 8.64 -6.15 -15.59
N LYS A 8 8.30 -4.90 -15.94
CA LYS A 8 8.57 -3.73 -15.09
C LYS A 8 7.84 -3.81 -13.75
N GLN A 9 6.57 -4.20 -13.75
CA GLN A 9 5.81 -4.38 -12.49
C GLN A 9 6.40 -5.49 -11.62
N LEU A 10 6.82 -6.60 -12.26
CA LEU A 10 7.50 -7.69 -11.57
C LEU A 10 8.80 -7.22 -10.90
N GLN A 11 9.59 -6.36 -11.56
CA GLN A 11 10.80 -5.79 -10.97
C GLN A 11 10.50 -5.00 -9.70
N TYR A 12 9.42 -4.21 -9.67
CA TYR A 12 9.00 -3.50 -8.47
C TYR A 12 8.55 -4.45 -7.35
N VAL A 13 7.82 -5.52 -7.68
CA VAL A 13 7.43 -6.55 -6.72
C VAL A 13 8.65 -7.23 -6.12
N PHE A 14 9.59 -7.67 -6.95
CA PHE A 14 10.79 -8.36 -6.49
C PHE A 14 11.72 -7.45 -5.70
N ALA A 15 12.01 -6.24 -6.21
CA ALA A 15 12.89 -5.30 -5.53
C ALA A 15 12.28 -4.83 -4.20
N GLY A 16 11.00 -4.44 -4.21
CA GLY A 16 10.28 -4.04 -3.00
C GLY A 16 10.17 -5.18 -1.99
N GLY A 17 9.87 -6.40 -2.46
CA GLY A 17 9.70 -7.58 -1.62
C GLY A 17 11.02 -8.00 -0.99
N ALA A 18 12.11 -7.99 -1.76
CA ALA A 18 13.45 -8.26 -1.27
C ALA A 18 13.88 -7.26 -0.20
N VAL A 19 13.65 -5.95 -0.42
CA VAL A 19 13.93 -4.90 0.57
C VAL A 19 13.11 -5.11 1.83
N THR A 20 11.81 -5.38 1.70
CA THR A 20 10.89 -5.60 2.81
C THR A 20 11.31 -6.80 3.67
N TYR A 21 11.68 -7.89 3.01
CA TYR A 21 12.10 -9.12 3.68
C TYR A 21 13.48 -8.97 4.32
N TYR A 22 14.45 -8.38 3.60
CA TYR A 22 15.80 -8.15 4.10
C TYR A 22 15.83 -7.24 5.33
N VAL A 23 14.99 -6.20 5.34
CA VAL A 23 14.86 -5.29 6.48
C VAL A 23 14.05 -5.94 7.63
N GLY A 24 13.35 -7.05 7.39
CA GLY A 24 12.62 -7.78 8.42
C GLY A 24 11.32 -7.11 8.86
N ILE A 25 10.71 -6.31 7.99
CA ILE A 25 9.50 -5.52 8.28
C ILE A 25 8.36 -6.39 8.83
N PRO A 26 8.02 -7.57 8.26
CA PRO A 26 6.91 -8.37 8.77
C PRO A 26 7.12 -8.83 10.22
N GLY A 27 8.36 -9.21 10.57
CA GLY A 27 8.69 -9.65 11.93
C GLY A 27 8.64 -8.51 12.93
N GLN A 28 9.18 -7.34 12.57
CA GLN A 28 9.13 -6.15 13.41
C GLN A 28 7.69 -5.68 13.63
N LEU A 29 6.89 -5.63 12.56
CA LEU A 29 5.50 -5.18 12.64
C LEU A 29 4.65 -6.15 13.46
N ALA A 30 4.82 -7.48 13.29
CA ALA A 30 4.13 -8.48 14.10
C ALA A 30 4.47 -8.35 15.60
N ARG A 31 5.75 -8.13 15.93
CA ARG A 31 6.19 -7.91 17.32
C ARG A 31 5.59 -6.63 17.90
N ILE A 32 5.63 -5.53 17.15
CA ILE A 32 5.10 -4.23 17.59
C ILE A 32 3.58 -4.27 17.78
N SER A 33 2.85 -4.97 16.90
CA SER A 33 1.39 -5.14 17.02
C SER A 33 0.97 -5.86 18.31
N GLN A 34 1.85 -6.69 18.87
CA GLN A 34 1.62 -7.39 20.14
C GLN A 34 2.02 -6.56 21.38
N MET A 35 2.67 -5.41 21.21
CA MET A 35 2.98 -4.51 22.32
C MET A 35 1.70 -3.82 22.83
N SER A 36 1.76 -3.22 24.02
CA SER A 36 0.68 -2.39 24.54
C SER A 36 0.89 -0.90 24.21
N GLY A 37 -0.18 -0.13 24.25
CA GLY A 37 -0.14 1.33 24.08
C GLY A 37 -0.01 1.81 22.63
N TRP A 38 0.60 2.97 22.44
CA TRP A 38 0.67 3.68 21.16
C TRP A 38 1.36 2.89 20.04
N ALA A 39 2.30 2.02 20.39
CA ALA A 39 3.02 1.18 19.44
C ALA A 39 2.06 0.28 18.65
N SER A 40 1.20 -0.46 19.37
CA SER A 40 0.21 -1.34 18.73
C SER A 40 -0.87 -0.55 18.01
N VAL A 41 -1.34 0.57 18.59
CA VAL A 41 -2.33 1.44 17.92
C VAL A 41 -1.80 1.93 16.56
N LEU A 42 -0.57 2.45 16.51
CA LEU A 42 0.03 2.92 15.25
C LEU A 42 0.30 1.79 14.27
N ALA A 43 0.74 0.61 14.75
CA ALA A 43 0.89 -0.57 13.90
C ALA A 43 -0.45 -1.01 13.31
N GLN A 44 -1.53 -1.01 14.10
CA GLN A 44 -2.88 -1.32 13.63
C GLN A 44 -3.39 -0.27 12.63
N ILE A 45 -3.11 1.02 12.84
CA ILE A 45 -3.44 2.08 11.88
C ILE A 45 -2.70 1.84 10.56
N ALA A 46 -1.39 1.55 10.61
CA ALA A 46 -0.60 1.25 9.41
C ALA A 46 -1.18 0.05 8.64
N LEU A 47 -1.47 -1.05 9.33
CA LEU A 47 -2.04 -2.27 8.75
C LEU A 47 -3.44 -2.03 8.19
N THR A 48 -4.32 -1.39 8.95
CA THR A 48 -5.72 -1.14 8.55
C THR A 48 -5.77 -0.18 7.37
N SER A 49 -4.94 0.87 7.38
CA SER A 49 -4.86 1.85 6.29
C SER A 49 -4.25 1.24 5.01
N GLY A 50 -3.24 0.38 5.14
CA GLY A 50 -2.71 -0.42 4.04
C GLY A 50 -3.74 -1.41 3.48
N GLY A 51 -4.50 -2.08 4.34
CA GLY A 51 -5.61 -2.95 3.95
C GLY A 51 -6.73 -2.18 3.23
N LEU A 52 -7.12 -1.01 3.75
CA LEU A 52 -8.08 -0.12 3.10
C LEU A 52 -7.59 0.33 1.73
N THR A 53 -6.31 0.69 1.61
CA THR A 53 -5.67 1.04 0.33
C THR A 53 -5.84 -0.08 -0.69
N LEU A 54 -5.52 -1.32 -0.30
CA LEU A 54 -5.67 -2.51 -1.15
C LEU A 54 -7.13 -2.70 -1.59
N ILE A 55 -8.07 -2.63 -0.65
CA ILE A 55 -9.50 -2.80 -0.92
C ILE A 55 -10.01 -1.74 -1.91
N LEU A 56 -9.70 -0.46 -1.66
CA LEU A 56 -10.12 0.64 -2.53
C LEU A 56 -9.51 0.54 -3.93
N PHE A 57 -8.25 0.12 -4.02
CA PHE A 57 -7.62 -0.09 -5.33
C PHE A 57 -8.27 -1.24 -6.10
N LEU A 58 -8.48 -2.40 -5.44
CA LEU A 58 -9.19 -3.53 -6.04
C LEU A 58 -10.62 -3.16 -6.44
N TYR A 59 -11.29 -2.32 -5.66
CA TYR A 59 -12.59 -1.79 -6.01
C TYR A 59 -12.55 -1.00 -7.32
N LEU A 60 -11.60 -0.08 -7.47
CA LEU A 60 -11.45 0.72 -8.68
C LEU A 60 -11.08 -0.10 -9.93
N VAL A 61 -10.25 -1.13 -9.77
CA VAL A 61 -9.70 -1.90 -10.91
C VAL A 61 -10.56 -3.11 -11.28
N LEU A 62 -11.18 -3.77 -10.31
CA LEU A 62 -11.98 -4.98 -10.55
C LEU A 62 -13.47 -4.69 -10.50
N VAL A 63 -13.94 -4.09 -9.41
CA VAL A 63 -15.39 -3.97 -9.15
C VAL A 63 -16.03 -2.97 -10.12
N LEU A 64 -15.44 -1.78 -10.25
CA LEU A 64 -16.03 -0.71 -11.05
C LEU A 64 -16.13 -1.08 -12.55
N PRO A 65 -15.06 -1.49 -13.24
CA PRO A 65 -15.15 -1.83 -14.65
C PRO A 65 -15.77 -3.21 -14.93
N ARG A 66 -15.50 -4.23 -14.11
CA ARG A 66 -15.92 -5.62 -14.43
C ARG A 66 -17.25 -6.02 -13.83
N LEU A 67 -17.53 -5.62 -12.58
CA LEU A 67 -18.77 -6.00 -11.90
C LEU A 67 -19.90 -5.01 -12.15
N ARG A 68 -19.59 -3.71 -12.19
CA ARG A 68 -20.58 -2.66 -12.47
C ARG A 68 -20.66 -2.26 -13.94
N GLY A 69 -19.71 -2.68 -14.77
CA GLY A 69 -19.67 -2.32 -16.20
C GLY A 69 -19.43 -0.84 -16.47
N VAL A 70 -19.08 -0.04 -15.45
CA VAL A 70 -18.84 1.40 -15.58
C VAL A 70 -17.41 1.58 -16.06
N LYS A 71 -17.20 2.22 -17.21
CA LYS A 71 -15.86 2.60 -17.67
C LYS A 71 -15.40 3.83 -16.86
N PRO A 72 -14.45 3.70 -15.93
CA PRO A 72 -13.99 4.83 -15.14
C PRO A 72 -13.22 5.82 -16.02
N ASN A 73 -13.63 7.08 -16.00
CA ASN A 73 -12.81 8.16 -16.53
C ASN A 73 -11.87 8.67 -15.43
N TYR A 74 -10.71 8.04 -15.30
CA TYR A 74 -9.71 8.44 -14.30
C TYR A 74 -9.10 9.83 -14.57
N ALA A 75 -9.15 10.33 -15.81
CA ALA A 75 -8.62 11.66 -16.15
C ALA A 75 -9.52 12.78 -15.62
N ASP A 76 -10.84 12.57 -15.65
CA ASP A 76 -11.84 13.50 -15.11
C ASP A 76 -12.57 12.88 -13.91
N TRP A 77 -11.79 12.37 -12.97
CA TRP A 77 -12.30 11.65 -11.81
C TRP A 77 -13.18 12.50 -10.89
N ARG A 78 -13.07 13.84 -10.95
CA ARG A 78 -13.86 14.77 -10.13
C ARG A 78 -15.31 14.90 -10.59
N HIS A 79 -15.61 14.64 -11.86
CA HIS A 79 -16.98 14.68 -12.38
C HIS A 79 -17.82 13.47 -11.98
N SER A 80 -17.18 12.34 -11.69
CA SER A 80 -17.87 11.16 -11.17
C SER A 80 -17.97 11.26 -9.65
N SER A 81 -19.19 11.26 -9.11
CA SER A 81 -19.43 11.30 -7.66
C SER A 81 -18.71 10.17 -6.90
N GLU A 82 -18.61 9.01 -7.53
CA GLU A 82 -17.94 7.83 -6.99
C GLU A 82 -16.41 7.97 -7.01
N LEU A 83 -15.82 8.33 -8.15
CA LEU A 83 -14.36 8.52 -8.25
C LEU A 83 -13.88 9.73 -7.43
N ALA A 84 -14.68 10.80 -7.38
CA ALA A 84 -14.42 12.00 -6.59
C ALA A 84 -14.32 11.73 -5.09
N SER A 85 -14.96 10.66 -4.60
CA SER A 85 -14.91 10.25 -3.20
C SER A 85 -13.81 9.21 -2.95
N ILE A 86 -13.70 8.22 -3.84
CA ILE A 86 -12.81 7.07 -3.65
C ILE A 86 -11.34 7.46 -3.84
N ILE A 87 -11.01 8.28 -4.85
CA ILE A 87 -9.60 8.63 -5.11
C ILE A 87 -8.97 9.42 -3.96
N PRO A 88 -9.63 10.47 -3.39
CA PRO A 88 -9.09 11.13 -2.21
C PRO A 88 -8.98 10.21 -1.00
N LEU A 89 -9.97 9.33 -0.77
CA LEU A 89 -9.92 8.37 0.33
C LEU A 89 -8.75 7.38 0.18
N LEU A 90 -8.56 6.86 -1.03
CA LEU A 90 -7.42 6.01 -1.38
C LEU A 90 -6.11 6.74 -1.12
N THR A 91 -5.99 7.98 -1.62
CA THR A 91 -4.80 8.82 -1.44
C THR A 91 -4.53 9.06 0.05
N GLY A 92 -5.55 9.42 0.82
CA GLY A 92 -5.45 9.61 2.26
C GLY A 92 -5.01 8.35 2.98
N SER A 93 -5.55 7.18 2.62
CA SER A 93 -5.13 5.89 3.20
C SER A 93 -3.69 5.53 2.87
N ILE A 94 -3.19 5.87 1.67
CA ILE A 94 -1.79 5.66 1.31
C ILE A 94 -0.89 6.51 2.21
N PHE A 95 -1.17 7.81 2.33
CA PHE A 95 -0.35 8.72 3.14
C PHE A 95 -0.39 8.37 4.63
N VAL A 96 -1.57 8.10 5.18
CA VAL A 96 -1.74 7.73 6.59
C VAL A 96 -1.04 6.41 6.89
N GLY A 97 -1.28 5.38 6.07
CA GLY A 97 -0.67 4.07 6.26
C GLY A 97 0.85 4.10 6.17
N TRP A 98 1.40 4.79 5.16
CA TRP A 98 2.85 4.88 4.97
C TRP A 98 3.51 5.66 6.10
N THR A 99 2.93 6.79 6.49
CA THR A 99 3.48 7.62 7.58
C THR A 99 3.45 6.87 8.90
N ALA A 100 2.33 6.21 9.22
CA ALA A 100 2.20 5.39 10.42
C ALA A 100 3.20 4.23 10.41
N LEU A 101 3.42 3.57 9.27
CA LEU A 101 4.39 2.49 9.13
C LEU A 101 5.82 2.98 9.37
N VAL A 102 6.22 4.09 8.76
CA VAL A 102 7.54 4.70 8.98
C VAL A 102 7.73 5.06 10.45
N PHE A 103 6.75 5.73 11.07
CA PHE A 103 6.81 6.11 12.46
C PHE A 103 6.92 4.90 13.38
N VAL A 104 6.06 3.89 13.21
CA VAL A 104 6.05 2.75 14.12
C VAL A 104 7.36 1.98 14.06
N LEU A 105 7.92 1.80 12.86
CA LEU A 105 9.20 1.14 12.69
C LEU A 105 10.37 2.02 13.18
N ALA A 106 10.32 3.34 12.99
CA ALA A 106 11.41 4.23 13.42
C ALA A 106 11.57 4.28 14.94
N PHE A 107 10.48 4.21 15.69
CA PHE A 107 10.46 4.42 17.14
C PHE A 107 10.34 3.13 17.97
N TRP A 108 9.73 2.07 17.42
CA TRP A 108 9.49 0.81 18.15
C TRP A 108 10.18 -0.41 17.53
N SER A 109 11.05 -0.23 16.54
CA SER A 109 11.91 -1.29 16.02
C SER A 109 13.38 -0.95 16.10
N ASP A 110 14.24 -1.95 15.98
CA ASP A 110 15.70 -1.81 15.99
C ASP A 110 16.27 -1.26 14.65
N LEU A 111 15.40 -0.84 13.72
CA LEU A 111 15.77 -0.40 12.37
C LEU A 111 16.29 1.04 12.33
N GLY A 112 15.80 1.90 13.22
CA GLY A 112 16.03 3.35 13.17
C GLY A 112 15.37 4.03 11.96
N GLY A 113 15.40 5.35 11.90
CA GLY A 113 14.61 6.13 10.95
C GLY A 113 14.87 5.83 9.46
N PHE A 114 16.14 5.71 9.05
CA PHE A 114 16.48 5.54 7.63
C PHE A 114 16.08 4.16 7.07
N LYS A 115 16.35 3.08 7.82
CA LYS A 115 15.93 1.74 7.40
C LYS A 115 14.41 1.59 7.45
N SER A 116 13.73 2.23 8.40
CA SER A 116 12.27 2.28 8.45
C SER A 116 11.66 2.97 7.24
N LEU A 117 12.27 4.06 6.77
CA LEU A 117 11.86 4.75 5.54
C LEU A 117 12.01 3.83 4.31
N ILE A 118 13.19 3.22 4.14
CA ILE A 118 13.48 2.30 3.03
C ILE A 118 12.56 1.09 3.07
N GLY A 119 12.36 0.49 4.25
CA GLY A 119 11.49 -0.65 4.46
C GLY A 119 10.04 -0.33 4.10
N ALA A 120 9.52 0.81 4.57
CA ALA A 120 8.16 1.25 4.23
C ALA A 120 7.98 1.50 2.74
N MET A 121 8.97 2.13 2.07
CA MET A 121 8.96 2.28 0.61
C MET A 121 8.97 0.92 -0.09
N GLY A 122 9.75 -0.05 0.41
CA GLY A 122 9.76 -1.42 -0.09
C GLY A 122 8.40 -2.10 0.00
N VAL A 123 7.69 -1.96 1.13
CA VAL A 123 6.34 -2.52 1.31
C VAL A 123 5.39 -1.95 0.27
N TYR A 124 5.34 -0.62 0.13
CA TYR A 124 4.44 0.04 -0.81
C TYR A 124 4.80 -0.25 -2.28
N ALA A 125 6.09 -0.33 -2.62
CA ALA A 125 6.54 -0.74 -3.94
C ALA A 125 6.09 -2.17 -4.29
N THR A 126 6.15 -3.09 -3.31
CA THR A 126 5.67 -4.46 -3.48
C THR A 126 4.17 -4.48 -3.72
N VAL A 127 3.42 -3.79 -2.86
CA VAL A 127 1.96 -3.73 -2.94
C VAL A 127 1.50 -3.14 -4.27
N PHE A 128 2.01 -1.97 -4.66
CA PHE A 128 1.62 -1.36 -5.92
C PHE A 128 2.11 -2.14 -7.14
N GLY A 129 3.28 -2.78 -7.06
CA GLY A 129 3.74 -3.69 -8.10
C GLY A 129 2.79 -4.86 -8.30
N LEU A 130 2.32 -5.49 -7.22
CA LEU A 130 1.35 -6.59 -7.27
C LEU A 130 0.02 -6.13 -7.87
N LEU A 131 -0.46 -4.97 -7.44
CA LEU A 131 -1.67 -4.36 -7.97
C LEU A 131 -1.52 -4.02 -9.47
N GLY A 132 -0.34 -3.58 -9.91
CA GLY A 132 -0.03 -3.29 -11.31
C GLY A 132 0.06 -4.52 -12.21
N LEU A 133 0.14 -5.73 -11.64
CA LEU A 133 0.06 -6.99 -12.40
C LEU A 133 -1.39 -7.35 -12.75
N ILE A 134 -2.38 -6.72 -12.11
CA ILE A 134 -3.79 -6.97 -12.40
C ILE A 134 -4.07 -6.50 -13.84
N PRO A 135 -4.61 -7.37 -14.71
CA PRO A 135 -4.94 -6.97 -16.06
C PRO A 135 -6.04 -5.90 -16.03
N SER A 136 -5.75 -4.72 -16.54
CA SER A 136 -6.75 -3.67 -16.81
C SER A 136 -7.49 -3.94 -18.11
#